data_AF-A0A5J4UTJ8-F1
#
_entry.id   AF-A0A5J4UTJ8-F1
#
_cell.length_a   1.000
_cell.length_b   1.000
_cell.length_c   1.000
_cell.angle_alpha   90.00
_cell.angle_beta   90.00
_cell.angle_gamma   90.00
#
_symmetry.space_group_name_H-M   'P 1'
#
loop_
_entity.id
_entity.type
_entity.pdbx_description
1 polymer ?
#
loop_
_entity_poly.entity_id
_entity_poly.type
_entity_poly.pdbx_seq_one_letter_code
_entity_poly.pdbx_strand_id
1 'polypeptide(L)'
;MNSDECKQQIIVSGIADALIHTFLARNLIDIPKNYVKSFQKISHVANNEDIQILFEKQVYPALLRLFDHTNSDIVSDAVFSIYNIIDAGSNSTPSTSQHPHLEHIQEFHGIDKLFEMFKRQNMKKFVIDNAALCIGKLYRAKQIPNEVIKNDIITYLKVLLNDIVDWKRQEAKQTLYGLVQNAENRQYFMQYVDIQEALRDLDSPLDDNDMMKTVLMRKQESDCNILQILLAEGDIELRKQIVVEGIAESILKILSTRKLSDIPRFFSSFFRSITYPSSVEVINLLIQKHPLTPLLRLIDHFDEQIQCDAIVSMSNIIYYGALGSDQSTNHPYYEKLVINNGIQRIFNLFKGSQFALSKNAASICLGIIFRAREMINIEMKVSIISHLKIIMNHSDKDLRKFVNVALHCLQSNPNPAEF
;
A
#
# COMPACT_ATOMS: atom_id res chain seq x y z
N MET A 1 28.85 2.49 5.81
CA MET A 1 29.16 3.71 5.02
C MET A 1 30.61 3.68 4.62
N ASN A 2 30.87 3.82 3.32
CA ASN A 2 32.22 3.90 2.79
C ASN A 2 32.82 5.29 3.08
N SER A 3 34.14 5.42 3.16
CA SER A 3 34.78 6.69 3.60
C SER A 3 34.51 7.88 2.67
N ASP A 4 34.20 7.61 1.39
CA ASP A 4 33.87 8.63 0.40
C ASP A 4 32.41 9.11 0.52
N GLU A 5 31.48 8.25 0.95
CA GLU A 5 30.09 8.63 1.23
C GLU A 5 30.04 9.60 2.41
N CYS A 6 30.80 9.33 3.48
CA CYS A 6 30.88 10.19 4.65
C CYS A 6 31.41 11.60 4.30
N LYS A 7 32.45 11.69 3.46
CA LYS A 7 32.98 12.98 2.99
C LYS A 7 31.96 13.75 2.15
N GLN A 8 31.26 13.06 1.26
CA GLN A 8 30.23 13.68 0.43
C GLN A 8 29.08 14.24 1.28
N GLN A 9 28.62 13.49 2.29
CA GLN A 9 27.59 13.95 3.22
C GLN A 9 28.01 15.16 4.02
N ILE A 10 29.25 15.21 4.51
CA ILE A 10 29.78 16.39 5.23
C ILE A 10 29.76 17.62 4.33
N ILE A 11 30.17 17.49 3.06
CA ILE A 11 30.16 18.59 2.09
C ILE A 11 28.72 19.06 1.82
N VAL A 12 27.79 18.12 1.57
CA VAL A 12 26.38 18.45 1.34
C VAL A 12 25.76 19.13 2.55
N SER A 13 26.05 18.63 3.75
CA SER A 13 25.61 19.19 5.03
C SER A 13 26.11 20.63 5.23
N GLY A 14 27.39 20.89 4.97
CA GLY A 14 27.96 22.25 5.06
C GLY A 14 27.40 23.22 4.02
N ILE A 15 27.14 22.75 2.78
CA ILE A 15 26.47 23.56 1.75
C ILE A 15 25.03 23.87 2.17
N ALA A 16 24.30 22.89 2.70
CA ALA A 16 22.93 23.07 3.17
C ALA A 16 22.86 24.12 4.29
N ASP A 17 23.76 24.09 5.27
CA ASP A 17 23.84 25.12 6.33
C ASP A 17 24.01 26.52 5.77
N ALA A 18 24.96 26.69 4.83
CA ALA A 18 25.22 27.99 4.22
C ALA A 18 24.00 28.52 3.44
N LEU A 19 23.28 27.63 2.76
CA LEU A 19 22.05 27.97 2.04
C LEU A 19 20.90 28.32 3.01
N ILE A 20 20.69 27.53 4.06
CA ILE A 20 19.69 27.78 5.11
C ILE A 20 19.93 29.16 5.75
N HIS A 21 21.16 29.43 6.18
CA HIS A 21 21.53 30.72 6.75
C HIS A 21 21.29 31.86 5.75
N THR A 22 21.63 31.66 4.48
CA THR A 22 21.39 32.64 3.41
C THR A 22 19.90 32.94 3.24
N PHE A 23 19.05 31.91 3.24
CA PHE A 23 17.60 32.06 3.10
C PHE A 23 16.95 32.71 4.31
N LEU A 24 17.55 32.64 5.49
CA LEU A 24 17.05 33.33 6.69
C LEU A 24 17.49 34.78 6.74
N ALA A 25 18.77 35.06 6.45
CA ALA A 25 19.38 36.35 6.73
C ALA A 25 19.21 37.38 5.60
N ARG A 26 19.20 36.98 4.32
CA ARG A 26 19.14 37.93 3.20
C ARG A 26 17.74 38.49 2.99
N ASN A 27 17.63 39.70 2.44
CA ASN A 27 16.34 40.18 1.95
C ASN A 27 15.77 39.22 0.91
N LEU A 28 14.45 39.00 0.96
CA LEU A 28 13.79 37.95 0.18
C LEU A 28 14.03 38.09 -1.33
N ILE A 29 13.93 39.31 -1.86
CA ILE A 29 14.13 39.62 -3.28
C ILE A 29 15.57 39.42 -3.77
N ASP A 30 16.54 39.42 -2.85
CA ASP A 30 17.97 39.29 -3.16
C ASP A 30 18.44 37.83 -3.08
N ILE A 31 17.53 36.89 -2.80
CA ILE A 31 17.86 35.46 -2.76
C ILE A 31 18.04 34.95 -4.19
N PRO A 32 19.25 34.47 -4.56
CA PRO A 32 19.49 34.00 -5.91
C PRO A 32 18.69 32.73 -6.20
N LYS A 33 17.96 32.70 -7.33
CA LYS A 33 17.20 31.51 -7.76
C LYS A 33 18.06 30.24 -7.81
N ASN A 34 19.31 30.35 -8.25
CA ASN A 34 20.24 29.22 -8.31
C ASN A 34 20.58 28.66 -6.92
N TYR A 35 20.50 29.44 -5.85
CA TYR A 35 20.73 28.94 -4.49
C TYR A 35 19.58 28.05 -4.04
N VAL A 36 18.34 28.49 -4.27
CA VAL A 36 17.13 27.73 -3.97
C VAL A 36 17.08 26.45 -4.81
N LYS A 37 17.39 26.54 -6.10
CA LYS A 37 17.50 25.37 -6.97
C LYS A 37 18.58 24.37 -6.53
N SER A 38 19.72 24.86 -6.05
CA SER A 38 20.76 23.99 -5.49
C SER A 38 20.26 23.26 -4.24
N PHE A 39 19.55 23.95 -3.35
CA PHE A 39 18.94 23.32 -2.18
C PHE A 39 17.90 22.25 -2.56
N GLN A 40 17.02 22.57 -3.52
CA GLN A 40 16.06 21.62 -4.06
C GLN A 40 16.76 20.37 -4.59
N LYS A 41 17.85 20.53 -5.35
CA LYS A 41 18.62 19.39 -5.86
C LYS A 41 19.23 18.56 -4.73
N ILE A 42 19.75 19.18 -3.67
CA ILE A 42 20.23 18.48 -2.48
C ILE A 42 19.11 17.64 -1.87
N SER A 43 17.95 18.24 -1.61
CA SER A 43 16.82 17.51 -1.01
C SER A 43 16.28 16.39 -1.90
N HIS A 44 16.42 16.49 -3.22
CA HIS A 44 15.88 15.49 -4.16
C HIS A 44 16.76 14.25 -4.28
N VAL A 45 18.09 14.41 -4.18
CA VAL A 45 19.05 13.30 -4.31
C VAL A 45 19.48 12.73 -2.95
N ALA A 46 19.11 13.40 -1.86
CA ALA A 46 19.33 12.98 -0.49
C ALA A 46 18.61 11.66 -0.19
N ASN A 47 19.29 10.76 0.51
CA ASN A 47 18.64 9.59 1.09
C ASN A 47 17.91 9.96 2.39
N ASN A 48 17.23 9.00 3.03
CA ASN A 48 16.48 9.27 4.26
C ASN A 48 17.36 9.80 5.41
N GLU A 49 18.62 9.36 5.52
CA GLU A 49 19.56 9.83 6.55
C GLU A 49 20.01 11.27 6.27
N ASP A 50 20.29 11.60 5.01
CA ASP A 50 20.65 12.95 4.57
C ASP A 50 19.50 13.94 4.83
N ILE A 51 18.26 13.52 4.58
CA ILE A 51 17.07 14.33 4.86
C ILE A 51 16.88 14.53 6.38
N GLN A 52 17.14 13.51 7.19
CA GLN A 52 17.08 13.62 8.64
C GLN A 52 18.07 14.68 9.15
N ILE A 53 19.28 14.73 8.58
CA ILE A 53 20.27 15.78 8.89
C ILE A 53 19.73 17.17 8.52
N LEU A 54 19.05 17.33 7.38
CA LEU A 54 18.43 18.61 7.01
C LEU A 54 17.34 19.02 8.00
N PHE A 55 16.55 18.06 8.49
CA PHE A 55 15.53 18.31 9.50
C PHE A 55 16.13 18.79 10.82
N GLU A 56 17.19 18.13 11.31
CA GLU A 56 17.92 18.52 12.53
C GLU A 56 18.53 19.94 12.47
N LYS A 57 18.82 20.42 11.26
CA LYS A 57 19.30 21.79 10.99
C LYS A 57 18.21 22.85 11.00
N GLN A 58 16.98 22.49 11.36
CA GLN A 58 15.82 23.39 11.39
C GLN A 58 15.63 24.14 10.06
N VAL A 59 15.55 23.38 8.98
CA VAL A 59 15.41 23.90 7.61
C VAL A 59 14.04 24.57 7.32
N TYR A 60 12.98 24.20 8.05
CA TYR A 60 11.61 24.63 7.73
C TYR A 60 11.40 26.15 7.71
N PRO A 61 11.85 26.95 8.71
CA PRO A 61 11.67 28.41 8.69
C PRO A 61 12.30 29.05 7.45
N ALA A 62 13.47 28.57 7.05
CA ALA A 62 14.20 29.06 5.89
C ALA A 62 13.42 28.82 4.59
N LEU A 63 12.90 27.60 4.40
CA LEU A 63 12.13 27.26 3.20
C LEU A 63 10.73 27.90 3.19
N LEU A 64 10.04 27.96 4.33
CA LEU A 64 8.72 28.57 4.46
C LEU A 64 8.76 30.09 4.20
N ARG A 65 9.88 30.75 4.50
CA ARG A 65 10.10 32.16 4.16
C ARG A 65 10.14 32.39 2.63
N LEU A 66 10.57 31.40 1.86
CA LEU A 66 10.65 31.51 0.40
C LEU A 66 9.27 31.49 -0.29
N PHE A 67 8.19 31.11 0.41
CA PHE A 67 6.83 31.10 -0.16
C PHE A 67 6.31 32.51 -0.45
N ASP A 68 6.85 33.50 0.28
CA ASP A 68 6.51 34.92 0.12
C ASP A 68 7.25 35.55 -1.08
N HIS A 69 8.07 34.78 -1.80
CA HIS A 69 8.86 35.27 -2.92
C HIS A 69 7.99 35.49 -4.16
N THR A 70 8.22 36.59 -4.90
CA THR A 70 7.43 36.94 -6.10
C THR A 70 7.71 36.04 -7.30
N ASN A 71 8.93 35.52 -7.42
CA ASN A 71 9.32 34.52 -8.42
C ASN A 71 8.72 33.14 -8.11
N SER A 72 7.81 32.68 -8.96
CA SER A 72 7.12 31.39 -8.83
C SER A 72 8.05 30.17 -8.86
N ASP A 73 9.22 30.26 -9.51
CA ASP A 73 10.16 29.14 -9.56
C ASP A 73 10.86 28.96 -8.21
N ILE A 74 11.18 30.05 -7.50
CA ILE A 74 11.73 29.99 -6.15
C ILE A 74 10.71 29.35 -5.19
N VAL A 75 9.45 29.77 -5.28
CA VAL A 75 8.36 29.18 -4.49
C VAL A 75 8.22 27.68 -4.80
N SER A 76 8.24 27.32 -6.09
CA SER A 76 8.13 25.92 -6.52
C SER A 76 9.25 25.04 -6.00
N ASP A 77 10.50 25.52 -6.09
CA ASP A 77 11.69 24.79 -5.61
C ASP A 77 11.67 24.65 -4.07
N ALA A 78 11.20 25.68 -3.35
CA ALA A 78 11.03 25.63 -1.89
C ALA A 78 9.96 24.63 -1.46
N VAL A 79 8.77 24.65 -2.08
CA VAL A 79 7.69 23.69 -1.80
C VAL A 79 8.15 22.26 -2.07
N PHE A 80 8.88 22.02 -3.15
CA PHE A 80 9.38 20.68 -3.46
C PHE A 80 10.44 20.21 -2.47
N SER A 81 11.30 21.13 -2.01
CA SER A 81 12.27 20.82 -0.95
C SER A 81 11.56 20.40 0.34
N ILE A 82 10.52 21.12 0.75
CA ILE A 82 9.69 20.77 1.91
C ILE A 82 9.01 19.40 1.71
N TYR A 83 8.47 19.13 0.52
CA TYR A 83 7.88 17.83 0.18
C TYR A 83 8.88 16.69 0.38
N ASN A 84 10.09 16.79 -0.17
CA ASN A 84 11.11 15.74 -0.03
C ASN A 84 11.47 15.49 1.44
N ILE A 85 11.54 16.56 2.25
CA ILE A 85 11.85 16.45 3.67
C ILE A 85 10.71 15.76 4.44
N ILE A 86 9.46 16.12 4.15
CA ILE A 86 8.28 15.49 4.76
C ILE A 86 8.16 14.03 4.31
N ASP A 87 8.39 13.74 3.03
CA ASP A 87 8.28 12.39 2.50
C ASP A 87 9.28 11.42 3.15
N ALA A 88 10.54 11.83 3.34
CA ALA A 88 11.49 11.00 4.07
C ALA A 88 11.10 10.82 5.56
N GLY A 89 10.58 11.87 6.19
CA GLY A 89 9.99 11.77 7.54
C GLY A 89 8.79 10.82 7.60
N SER A 90 8.06 10.67 6.49
CA SER A 90 7.01 9.67 6.39
C SER A 90 7.58 8.24 6.38
N ASN A 91 8.78 8.04 5.86
CA ASN A 91 9.45 6.73 5.80
C ASN A 91 10.16 6.35 7.11
N SER A 92 10.37 7.30 8.04
CA SER A 92 11.09 7.04 9.30
C SER A 92 10.22 6.48 10.42
N THR A 93 8.89 6.56 10.32
CA THR A 93 7.96 5.97 11.29
C THR A 93 6.76 5.30 10.62
N PRO A 94 6.08 4.34 11.28
CA PRO A 94 4.89 3.68 10.74
C PRO A 94 3.77 4.66 10.35
N SER A 95 2.95 4.31 9.37
CA SER A 95 1.80 5.13 8.95
C SER A 95 0.72 5.28 10.03
N THR A 96 0.67 4.37 10.99
CA THR A 96 -0.24 4.38 12.14
C THR A 96 0.22 5.34 13.25
N SER A 97 1.40 5.93 13.16
CA SER A 97 1.89 6.93 14.10
C SER A 97 1.85 8.32 13.48
N GLN A 98 1.76 9.34 14.33
CA GLN A 98 1.81 10.75 13.89
C GLN A 98 3.08 11.05 13.10
N HIS A 99 3.01 12.02 12.18
CA HIS A 99 4.18 12.42 11.40
C HIS A 99 5.23 13.09 12.30
N PRO A 100 6.52 12.69 12.25
CA PRO A 100 7.55 13.21 13.15
C PRO A 100 7.80 14.72 12.99
N HIS A 101 7.51 15.27 11.81
CA HIS A 101 7.76 16.68 11.51
C HIS A 101 6.54 17.60 11.72
N LEU A 102 5.38 17.07 12.15
CA LEU A 102 4.14 17.86 12.25
C LEU A 102 4.27 19.03 13.24
N GLU A 103 4.75 18.78 14.46
CA GLU A 103 4.87 19.82 15.49
C GLU A 103 5.83 20.93 15.05
N HIS A 104 7.00 20.54 14.56
CA HIS A 104 8.05 21.47 14.10
C HIS A 104 7.58 22.39 12.97
N ILE A 105 6.83 21.87 11.99
CA ILE A 105 6.36 22.73 10.89
C ILE A 105 5.20 23.63 11.34
N GLN A 106 4.40 23.20 12.33
CA GLN A 106 3.34 24.00 12.92
C GLN A 106 3.87 25.19 13.71
N GLU A 107 5.00 25.05 14.41
CA GLU A 107 5.67 26.15 15.15
C GLU A 107 5.95 27.37 14.27
N PHE A 108 6.13 27.18 12.96
CA PHE A 108 6.42 28.24 11.99
C PHE A 108 5.24 28.54 11.04
N HIS A 109 4.01 28.23 11.46
CA HIS A 109 2.79 28.42 10.66
C HIS A 109 2.83 27.72 9.29
N GLY A 110 3.59 26.63 9.18
CA GLY A 110 3.85 26.00 7.89
C GLY A 110 2.63 25.30 7.30
N ILE A 111 1.69 24.84 8.13
CA ILE A 111 0.40 24.31 7.65
C ILE A 111 -0.40 25.40 6.93
N ASP A 112 -0.52 26.59 7.53
CA ASP A 112 -1.25 27.72 6.96
C ASP A 112 -0.58 28.17 5.65
N LYS A 113 0.74 28.30 5.65
CA LYS A 113 1.53 28.66 4.45
C LYS A 113 1.39 27.63 3.31
N LEU A 114 1.42 26.33 3.63
CA LEU A 114 1.17 25.28 2.63
C LEU A 114 -0.26 25.37 2.10
N PHE A 115 -1.24 25.63 2.97
CA PHE A 115 -2.64 25.74 2.56
C PHE A 115 -2.88 26.98 1.68
N GLU A 116 -2.24 28.10 1.99
CA GLU A 116 -2.23 29.28 1.12
C GLU A 116 -1.67 28.96 -0.27
N MET A 117 -0.54 28.23 -0.35
CA MET A 117 0.02 27.81 -1.64
C MET A 117 -0.95 26.90 -2.42
N PHE A 118 -1.65 26.01 -1.72
CA PHE A 118 -2.67 25.15 -2.31
C PHE A 118 -3.87 25.95 -2.85
N LYS A 119 -4.33 26.98 -2.16
CA LYS A 119 -5.47 27.82 -2.57
C LYS A 119 -5.11 28.91 -3.60
N ARG A 120 -3.82 29.23 -3.76
CA ARG A 120 -3.38 30.37 -4.56
C ARG A 120 -3.68 30.15 -6.05
N GLN A 121 -4.42 31.09 -6.63
CA GLN A 121 -4.70 31.12 -8.06
C GLN A 121 -3.38 31.31 -8.85
N ASN A 122 -3.34 30.80 -10.09
CA ASN A 122 -2.20 30.90 -11.00
C ASN A 122 -0.91 30.18 -10.55
N MET A 123 -0.98 29.35 -9.51
CA MET A 123 0.14 28.45 -9.17
C MET A 123 0.20 27.27 -10.13
N LYS A 124 1.43 26.82 -10.42
CA LYS A 124 1.64 25.60 -11.21
C LYS A 124 1.00 24.43 -10.47
N LYS A 125 0.32 23.52 -11.20
CA LYS A 125 -0.30 22.30 -10.63
C LYS A 125 0.68 21.52 -9.74
N PHE A 126 1.96 21.47 -10.12
CA PHE A 126 3.02 20.86 -9.32
C PHE A 126 3.10 21.41 -7.89
N VAL A 127 2.97 22.73 -7.70
CA VAL A 127 3.00 23.34 -6.36
C VAL A 127 1.76 22.98 -5.56
N ILE A 128 0.59 23.02 -6.20
CA ILE A 128 -0.71 22.66 -5.59
C ILE A 128 -0.68 21.20 -5.14
N ASP A 129 -0.24 20.29 -6.03
CA ASP A 129 -0.11 18.85 -5.74
C ASP A 129 0.81 18.62 -4.54
N ASN A 130 2.02 19.19 -4.54
CA ASN A 130 2.97 19.00 -3.44
C ASN A 130 2.49 19.62 -2.13
N ALA A 131 1.85 20.80 -2.15
CA ALA A 131 1.30 21.41 -0.96
C ALA A 131 0.19 20.54 -0.34
N ALA A 132 -0.71 20.01 -1.16
CA ALA A 132 -1.77 19.11 -0.70
C ALA A 132 -1.20 17.81 -0.11
N LEU A 133 -0.22 17.21 -0.78
CA LEU A 133 0.46 16.01 -0.30
C LEU A 133 1.20 16.27 1.03
N CYS A 134 1.90 17.40 1.16
CA CYS A 134 2.57 17.78 2.40
C CYS A 134 1.58 17.85 3.57
N ILE A 135 0.48 18.59 3.41
CA ILE A 135 -0.53 18.72 4.47
C ILE A 135 -1.11 17.35 4.82
N GLY A 136 -1.47 16.54 3.82
CA GLY A 136 -2.01 15.21 4.06
C GLY A 136 -1.05 14.29 4.81
N LYS A 137 0.24 14.26 4.42
CA LYS A 137 1.28 13.43 5.07
C LYS A 137 1.54 13.88 6.50
N LEU A 138 1.59 15.18 6.74
CA LEU A 138 1.80 15.76 8.07
C LEU A 138 0.67 15.37 9.05
N TYR A 139 -0.57 15.30 8.57
CA TYR A 139 -1.72 14.88 9.37
C TYR A 139 -1.98 13.36 9.34
N ARG A 140 -1.03 12.52 8.92
CA ARG A 140 -1.21 11.06 9.07
C ARG A 140 -1.47 10.68 10.53
N ALA A 141 -2.39 9.74 10.76
CA ALA A 141 -2.82 9.29 12.09
C ALA A 141 -3.19 10.43 13.07
N LYS A 142 -3.51 11.62 12.54
CA LYS A 142 -3.87 12.81 13.31
C LYS A 142 -5.05 13.51 12.66
N GLN A 143 -6.02 13.93 13.46
CA GLN A 143 -7.15 14.70 12.97
C GLN A 143 -6.66 16.00 12.32
N ILE A 144 -7.20 16.36 11.15
CA ILE A 144 -7.07 17.71 10.60
C ILE A 144 -8.07 18.59 11.35
N PRO A 145 -7.64 19.55 12.20
CA PRO A 145 -8.56 20.28 13.08
C PRO A 145 -9.40 21.32 12.35
N ASN A 146 -8.87 21.89 11.26
CA ASN A 146 -9.59 22.89 10.48
C ASN A 146 -10.45 22.20 9.42
N GLU A 147 -11.77 22.36 9.52
CA GLU A 147 -12.74 21.73 8.62
C GLU A 147 -12.57 22.13 7.14
N VAL A 148 -12.17 23.37 6.86
CA VAL A 148 -11.93 23.84 5.49
C VAL A 148 -10.70 23.15 4.90
N ILE A 149 -9.60 23.10 5.66
CA ILE A 149 -8.39 22.38 5.24
C ILE A 149 -8.71 20.90 5.05
N LYS A 150 -9.44 20.29 5.98
CA LYS A 150 -9.83 18.87 5.91
C LYS A 150 -10.63 18.58 4.64
N ASN A 151 -11.69 19.35 4.38
CA ASN A 151 -12.52 19.19 3.19
C ASN A 151 -11.71 19.33 1.91
N ASP A 152 -10.97 20.43 1.78
CA ASP A 152 -10.29 20.77 0.54
C ASP A 152 -9.17 19.80 0.22
N ILE A 153 -8.37 19.41 1.22
CA ILE A 153 -7.24 18.50 1.05
C ILE A 153 -7.71 17.08 0.75
N ILE A 154 -8.67 16.54 1.51
CA ILE A 154 -9.18 15.19 1.27
C ILE A 154 -9.88 15.11 -0.10
N THR A 155 -10.69 16.11 -0.45
CA THR A 155 -11.35 16.17 -1.77
C THR A 155 -10.33 16.24 -2.90
N TYR A 156 -9.29 17.07 -2.77
CA TYR A 156 -8.26 17.19 -3.80
C TYR A 156 -7.44 15.90 -3.95
N LEU A 157 -7.04 15.26 -2.85
CA LEU A 157 -6.32 14.00 -2.88
C LEU A 157 -7.17 12.88 -3.50
N LYS A 158 -8.49 12.87 -3.29
CA LYS A 158 -9.42 11.94 -3.97
C LYS A 158 -9.37 12.14 -5.49
N VAL A 159 -9.38 13.39 -5.98
CA VAL A 159 -9.22 13.67 -7.41
C VAL A 159 -7.85 13.19 -7.91
N LEU A 160 -6.80 13.36 -7.11
CA LEU A 160 -5.43 12.98 -7.45
C LEU A 160 -5.25 11.45 -7.58
N LEU A 161 -6.13 10.62 -6.99
CA LEU A 161 -6.16 9.17 -7.23
C LEU A 161 -6.41 8.80 -8.71
N ASN A 162 -7.00 9.71 -9.49
CA ASN A 162 -7.31 9.52 -10.90
C ASN A 162 -6.39 10.32 -11.83
N ASP A 163 -5.27 10.85 -11.33
CA ASP A 163 -4.30 11.59 -12.14
C ASP A 163 -3.69 10.68 -13.23
N ILE A 164 -3.39 11.24 -14.40
CA ILE A 164 -2.77 10.47 -15.50
C ILE A 164 -1.34 10.02 -15.18
N VAL A 165 -0.71 10.61 -14.15
CA VAL A 165 0.66 10.32 -13.74
C VAL A 165 0.67 9.34 -12.57
N ASP A 166 1.22 8.14 -12.79
CA ASP A 166 1.22 7.01 -11.85
C ASP A 166 1.78 7.35 -10.47
N TRP A 167 2.94 8.02 -10.40
CA TRP A 167 3.55 8.35 -9.10
C TRP A 167 2.63 9.26 -8.27
N LYS A 168 1.90 10.19 -8.89
CA LYS A 168 0.97 11.07 -8.17
C LYS A 168 -0.21 10.32 -7.59
N ARG A 169 -0.76 9.37 -8.35
CA ARG A 169 -1.83 8.48 -7.88
C ARG A 169 -1.37 7.67 -6.68
N GLN A 170 -0.16 7.12 -6.74
CA GLN A 170 0.42 6.35 -5.66
C GLN A 170 0.67 7.20 -4.41
N GLU A 171 1.21 8.42 -4.58
CA GLU A 171 1.41 9.36 -3.46
C GLU A 171 0.09 9.79 -2.82
N ALA A 172 -0.93 10.10 -3.64
CA ALA A 172 -2.27 10.41 -3.15
C ALA A 172 -2.85 9.25 -2.34
N LYS A 173 -2.72 8.01 -2.84
CA LYS A 173 -3.16 6.80 -2.17
C LYS A 173 -2.48 6.60 -0.82
N GLN A 174 -1.15 6.72 -0.75
CA GLN A 174 -0.41 6.60 0.52
C GLN A 174 -0.77 7.72 1.50
N THR A 175 -0.95 8.94 1.00
CA THR A 175 -1.32 10.10 1.82
C THR A 175 -2.72 9.92 2.42
N LEU A 176 -3.70 9.53 1.61
CA LEU A 176 -5.05 9.21 2.09
C LEU A 176 -5.05 8.02 3.06
N TYR A 177 -4.28 6.97 2.78
CA TYR A 177 -4.10 5.84 3.70
C TYR A 177 -3.60 6.30 5.07
N GLY A 178 -2.63 7.22 5.13
CA GLY A 178 -2.14 7.81 6.36
C GLY A 178 -3.18 8.67 7.09
N LEU A 179 -3.94 9.48 6.34
CA LEU A 179 -4.99 10.34 6.90
C LEU A 179 -6.10 9.53 7.58
N VAL A 180 -6.55 8.44 6.96
CA VAL A 180 -7.63 7.60 7.49
C VAL A 180 -7.21 6.68 8.63
N GLN A 181 -5.93 6.72 9.07
CA GLN A 181 -5.52 6.12 10.34
C GLN A 181 -6.06 6.89 11.56
N ASN A 182 -6.68 8.05 11.33
CA ASN A 182 -7.40 8.80 12.34
C ASN A 182 -8.91 8.64 12.10
N ALA A 183 -9.65 8.30 13.16
CA ALA A 183 -11.08 8.01 13.10
C ALA A 183 -11.93 9.15 12.53
N GLU A 184 -11.64 10.41 12.87
CA GLU A 184 -12.40 11.58 12.39
C GLU A 184 -12.17 11.83 10.89
N ASN A 185 -10.91 11.78 10.45
CA ASN A 185 -10.57 11.88 9.02
C ASN A 185 -11.16 10.70 8.23
N ARG A 186 -11.16 9.50 8.82
CA ARG A 186 -11.75 8.29 8.23
C ARG A 186 -13.26 8.42 8.07
N GLN A 187 -13.96 8.85 9.12
CA GLN A 187 -15.40 9.09 9.07
C GLN A 187 -15.74 10.13 8.00
N TYR A 188 -14.94 11.19 7.88
CA TYR A 188 -15.09 12.17 6.81
C TYR A 188 -14.88 11.55 5.43
N PHE A 189 -13.80 10.79 5.24
CA PHE A 189 -13.50 10.14 3.96
C PHE A 189 -14.57 9.11 3.55
N MET A 190 -15.17 8.39 4.52
CA MET A 190 -16.26 7.45 4.29
C MET A 190 -17.50 8.10 3.66
N GLN A 191 -17.75 9.39 3.87
CA GLN A 191 -18.90 10.08 3.28
C GLN A 191 -18.83 10.14 1.75
N TYR A 192 -17.64 9.95 1.16
CA TYR A 192 -17.41 10.00 -0.28
C TYR A 192 -17.46 8.63 -0.96
N VAL A 193 -17.81 7.60 -0.22
CA VAL A 193 -17.82 6.21 -0.68
C VAL A 193 -19.25 5.82 -1.02
N ASP A 194 -19.49 5.55 -2.30
CA ASP A 194 -20.72 4.89 -2.73
C ASP A 194 -20.39 3.46 -3.12
N ILE A 195 -20.64 2.52 -2.20
CA ILE A 195 -20.43 1.07 -2.43
C ILE A 195 -21.31 0.59 -3.58
N GLN A 196 -22.51 1.16 -3.77
CA GLN A 196 -23.41 0.76 -4.84
C GLN A 196 -22.92 1.29 -6.20
N GLU A 197 -22.30 2.47 -6.24
CA GLU A 197 -21.60 2.94 -7.45
C GLU A 197 -20.43 2.04 -7.80
N ALA A 198 -19.54 1.76 -6.83
CA ALA A 198 -18.42 0.84 -7.03
C ALA A 198 -18.89 -0.54 -7.53
N LEU A 199 -20.00 -1.05 -7.01
CA LEU A 199 -20.59 -2.32 -7.46
C LEU A 199 -21.03 -2.24 -8.93
N ARG A 200 -21.78 -1.19 -9.31
CA ARG A 200 -22.21 -0.97 -10.71
C ARG A 200 -21.03 -0.87 -11.66
N ASP A 201 -19.97 -0.20 -11.24
CA ASP A 201 -18.77 -0.02 -12.06
C ASP A 201 -17.99 -1.33 -12.21
N LEU A 202 -17.88 -2.13 -11.17
CA LEU A 202 -17.26 -3.46 -11.22
C LEU A 202 -18.08 -4.45 -12.06
N ASP A 203 -19.41 -4.40 -11.99
CA ASP A 203 -20.29 -5.27 -12.77
C ASP A 203 -20.40 -4.88 -14.24
N SER A 204 -20.00 -3.66 -14.59
CA SER A 204 -20.02 -3.18 -15.96
C SER A 204 -19.15 -4.05 -16.87
N PRO A 205 -19.68 -4.51 -18.02
CA PRO A 205 -18.93 -5.34 -18.95
C PRO A 205 -17.75 -4.55 -19.51
N LEU A 206 -16.64 -5.24 -19.74
CA LEU A 206 -15.49 -4.62 -20.40
C LEU A 206 -15.81 -4.45 -21.88
N ASP A 207 -15.78 -3.21 -22.37
CA ASP A 207 -15.98 -2.89 -23.78
C ASP A 207 -14.75 -3.34 -24.61
N ASP A 208 -14.99 -3.74 -25.87
CA ASP A 208 -13.93 -4.07 -26.82
C ASP A 208 -13.28 -2.79 -27.42
N ASN A 209 -13.90 -1.62 -27.25
CA ASN A 209 -13.35 -0.33 -27.62
C ASN A 209 -12.29 0.13 -26.61
N ASP A 210 -11.05 0.33 -27.07
CA ASP A 210 -9.89 0.71 -26.22
C ASP A 210 -10.11 1.96 -25.36
N MET A 211 -10.82 2.98 -25.88
CA MET A 211 -11.09 4.21 -25.13
C MET A 211 -12.08 3.93 -23.99
N MET A 212 -13.20 3.27 -24.28
CA MET A 212 -14.22 2.95 -23.28
C MET A 212 -13.69 1.98 -22.23
N LYS A 213 -12.89 0.99 -22.67
CA LYS A 213 -12.12 0.10 -21.80
C LYS A 213 -11.22 0.86 -20.83
N THR A 214 -10.46 1.84 -21.32
CA THR A 214 -9.57 2.65 -20.48
C THR A 214 -10.34 3.50 -19.46
N VAL A 215 -11.45 4.10 -19.88
CA VAL A 215 -12.31 4.90 -18.99
C VAL A 215 -12.90 4.04 -17.88
N LEU A 216 -13.45 2.87 -18.23
CA LEU A 216 -14.00 1.93 -17.25
C LEU A 216 -12.92 1.41 -16.29
N MET A 217 -11.74 1.03 -16.81
CA MET A 217 -10.63 0.56 -15.98
C MET A 217 -10.19 1.60 -14.95
N ARG A 218 -10.14 2.89 -15.33
CA ARG A 218 -9.83 3.97 -14.38
C ARG A 218 -10.89 4.12 -13.29
N LYS A 219 -12.17 3.97 -13.64
CA LYS A 219 -13.26 4.03 -12.65
C LYS A 219 -13.13 2.88 -11.64
N GLN A 220 -13.00 1.65 -12.15
CA GLN A 220 -12.80 0.44 -11.34
C GLN A 220 -11.54 0.52 -10.47
N GLU A 221 -10.45 1.08 -10.98
CA GLU A 221 -9.22 1.31 -10.22
C GLU A 221 -9.45 2.32 -9.08
N SER A 222 -10.16 3.41 -9.35
CA SER A 222 -10.52 4.42 -8.36
C SER A 222 -11.32 3.80 -7.20
N ASP A 223 -12.36 3.05 -7.53
CA ASP A 223 -13.23 2.40 -6.54
C ASP A 223 -12.47 1.41 -5.67
N CYS A 224 -11.64 0.56 -6.29
CA CYS A 224 -10.78 -0.39 -5.59
C CYS A 224 -9.79 0.34 -4.67
N ASN A 225 -9.19 1.45 -5.12
CA ASN A 225 -8.27 2.23 -4.32
C ASN A 225 -8.95 2.88 -3.11
N ILE A 226 -10.13 3.47 -3.29
CA ILE A 226 -10.91 4.10 -2.20
C ILE A 226 -11.28 3.06 -1.14
N LEU A 227 -11.83 1.91 -1.55
CA LEU A 227 -12.20 0.84 -0.61
C LEU A 227 -10.96 0.26 0.07
N GLN A 228 -9.85 0.07 -0.66
CA GLN A 228 -8.61 -0.42 -0.07
C GLN A 228 -8.04 0.54 0.98
N ILE A 229 -8.09 1.86 0.74
CA ILE A 229 -7.67 2.89 1.71
C ILE A 229 -8.47 2.73 3.01
N LEU A 230 -9.78 2.48 2.94
CA LEU A 230 -10.63 2.36 4.12
C LEU A 230 -10.48 1.05 4.89
N LEU A 231 -9.99 -0.01 4.24
CA LEU A 231 -9.70 -1.30 4.86
C LEU A 231 -8.43 -1.31 5.74
N ALA A 232 -7.66 -0.22 5.72
CA ALA A 232 -6.36 -0.06 6.36
C ALA A 232 -6.30 -0.35 7.87
N GLU A 233 -7.39 -0.12 8.61
CA GLU A 233 -7.41 -0.24 10.09
C GLU A 233 -7.82 -1.64 10.58
N GLY A 234 -7.84 -2.65 9.71
CA GLY A 234 -8.38 -3.95 10.10
C GLY A 234 -9.89 -3.90 10.38
N ASP A 235 -10.61 -2.97 9.73
CA ASP A 235 -12.07 -2.85 9.82
C ASP A 235 -12.75 -4.13 9.29
N ILE A 236 -13.11 -5.01 10.21
CA ILE A 236 -13.78 -6.29 9.92
C ILE A 236 -15.21 -6.03 9.40
N GLU A 237 -15.90 -5.00 9.89
CA GLU A 237 -17.28 -4.72 9.52
C GLU A 237 -17.38 -4.18 8.10
N LEU A 238 -16.48 -3.28 7.69
CA LEU A 238 -16.40 -2.86 6.29
C LEU A 238 -16.04 -4.03 5.37
N ARG A 239 -15.15 -4.95 5.77
CA ARG A 239 -14.88 -6.17 4.99
C ARG A 239 -16.13 -7.02 4.84
N LYS A 240 -16.87 -7.26 5.92
CA LYS A 240 -18.15 -7.98 5.88
C LYS A 240 -19.11 -7.30 4.92
N GLN A 241 -19.27 -5.98 5.00
CA GLN A 241 -20.12 -5.21 4.11
C GLN A 241 -19.70 -5.36 2.65
N ILE A 242 -18.41 -5.19 2.31
CA ILE A 242 -17.88 -5.39 0.95
C ILE A 242 -18.22 -6.79 0.40
N VAL A 243 -18.18 -7.83 1.25
CA VAL A 243 -18.51 -9.20 0.83
C VAL A 243 -20.02 -9.40 0.67
N VAL A 244 -20.82 -8.88 1.60
CA VAL A 244 -22.30 -9.02 1.61
C VAL A 244 -22.93 -8.24 0.46
N GLU A 245 -22.45 -7.03 0.19
CA GLU A 245 -22.93 -6.15 -0.90
C GLU A 245 -22.50 -6.63 -2.30
N GLY A 246 -21.73 -7.72 -2.40
CA GLY A 246 -21.39 -8.34 -3.69
C GLY A 246 -20.12 -7.80 -4.36
N ILE A 247 -19.43 -6.80 -3.81
CA ILE A 247 -18.17 -6.28 -4.38
C ILE A 247 -17.14 -7.42 -4.55
N ALA A 248 -16.98 -8.27 -3.54
CA ALA A 248 -16.07 -9.42 -3.63
C ALA A 248 -16.47 -10.39 -4.76
N GLU A 249 -17.76 -10.57 -5.00
CA GLU A 249 -18.28 -11.44 -6.05
C GLU A 249 -18.05 -10.85 -7.45
N SER A 250 -18.26 -9.54 -7.63
CA SER A 250 -17.96 -8.84 -8.89
C SER A 250 -16.46 -8.91 -9.23
N ILE A 251 -15.58 -8.75 -8.23
CA ILE A 251 -14.14 -8.94 -8.43
C ILE A 251 -13.84 -10.38 -8.86
N LEU A 252 -14.37 -11.39 -8.16
CA LEU A 252 -14.15 -12.79 -8.53
C LEU A 252 -14.66 -13.11 -9.93
N LYS A 253 -15.80 -12.56 -10.34
CA LYS A 253 -16.34 -12.66 -11.70
C LYS A 253 -15.35 -12.07 -12.72
N ILE A 254 -14.84 -10.87 -12.49
CA ILE A 254 -13.79 -10.24 -13.32
C ILE A 254 -12.57 -11.16 -13.45
N LEU A 255 -12.07 -11.68 -12.32
CA LEU A 255 -10.91 -12.56 -12.27
C LEU A 255 -11.14 -13.91 -12.99
N SER A 256 -12.39 -14.35 -13.10
CA SER A 256 -12.77 -15.57 -13.82
C SER A 256 -12.95 -15.36 -15.32
N THR A 257 -13.54 -14.23 -15.74
CA THR A 257 -14.06 -14.08 -17.12
C THR A 257 -13.16 -13.25 -18.04
N ARG A 258 -12.44 -12.24 -17.53
CA ARG A 258 -11.59 -11.39 -18.38
C ARG A 258 -10.35 -12.15 -18.83
N LYS A 259 -9.82 -11.87 -20.02
CA LYS A 259 -8.50 -12.39 -20.46
C LYS A 259 -7.45 -12.01 -19.42
N LEU A 260 -6.46 -12.88 -19.18
CA LEU A 260 -5.42 -12.60 -18.18
C LEU A 260 -4.72 -11.26 -18.47
N SER A 261 -4.44 -10.95 -19.74
CA SER A 261 -3.87 -9.67 -20.18
C SER A 261 -4.69 -8.42 -19.83
N ASP A 262 -5.99 -8.58 -19.54
CA ASP A 262 -6.91 -7.50 -19.22
C ASP A 262 -7.20 -7.42 -17.71
N ILE A 263 -6.46 -8.16 -16.88
CA ILE A 263 -6.54 -8.14 -15.42
C ILE A 263 -5.37 -7.32 -14.87
N PRO A 264 -5.55 -6.01 -14.63
CA PRO A 264 -4.56 -5.21 -13.96
C PRO A 264 -4.42 -5.59 -12.49
N ARG A 265 -3.24 -5.33 -11.93
CA ARG A 265 -2.86 -5.72 -10.57
C ARG A 265 -3.78 -5.16 -9.48
N PHE A 266 -4.46 -4.02 -9.69
CA PHE A 266 -5.30 -3.43 -8.66
C PHE A 266 -6.45 -4.36 -8.23
N PHE A 267 -6.94 -5.25 -9.11
CA PHE A 267 -7.95 -6.25 -8.73
C PHE A 267 -7.42 -7.29 -7.76
N SER A 268 -6.25 -7.89 -8.05
CA SER A 268 -5.64 -8.88 -7.16
C SER A 268 -5.19 -8.25 -5.85
N SER A 269 -4.63 -7.04 -5.91
CA SER A 269 -4.21 -6.29 -4.73
C SER A 269 -5.38 -5.91 -3.83
N PHE A 270 -6.50 -5.44 -4.40
CA PHE A 270 -7.70 -5.13 -3.64
C PHE A 270 -8.31 -6.39 -3.02
N PHE A 271 -8.44 -7.48 -3.80
CA PHE A 271 -8.96 -8.74 -3.27
C PHE A 271 -8.12 -9.26 -2.10
N ARG A 272 -6.79 -9.13 -2.17
CA ARG A 272 -5.89 -9.45 -1.07
C ARG A 272 -6.23 -8.67 0.21
N SER A 273 -6.55 -7.38 0.11
CA SER A 273 -6.99 -6.55 1.24
C SER A 273 -8.35 -6.96 1.83
N ILE A 274 -9.22 -7.58 1.04
CA ILE A 274 -10.46 -8.20 1.56
C ILE A 274 -10.11 -9.45 2.39
N THR A 275 -9.09 -10.20 1.99
CA THR A 275 -8.67 -11.43 2.71
C THR A 275 -7.73 -11.19 3.90
N TYR A 276 -7.24 -9.96 4.14
CA TYR A 276 -6.30 -9.67 5.23
C TYR A 276 -6.30 -8.21 5.74
N PRO A 277 -6.08 -7.98 7.05
CA PRO A 277 -6.33 -8.95 8.13
C PRO A 277 -7.79 -9.41 8.08
N SER A 278 -8.03 -10.67 8.40
CA SER A 278 -9.36 -11.27 8.25
C SER A 278 -9.80 -12.01 9.50
N SER A 279 -11.07 -12.38 9.55
CA SER A 279 -11.68 -13.18 10.61
C SER A 279 -12.32 -14.42 10.01
N VAL A 280 -12.62 -15.40 10.87
CA VAL A 280 -13.40 -16.58 10.46
C VAL A 280 -14.75 -16.15 9.86
N GLU A 281 -15.39 -15.09 10.34
CA GLU A 281 -16.67 -14.63 9.78
C GLU A 281 -16.53 -14.09 8.35
N VAL A 282 -15.57 -13.20 8.10
CA VAL A 282 -15.34 -12.64 6.74
C VAL A 282 -14.99 -13.75 5.76
N ILE A 283 -14.14 -14.69 6.17
CA ILE A 283 -13.75 -15.82 5.33
C ILE A 283 -14.95 -16.74 5.06
N ASN A 284 -15.78 -17.05 6.06
CA ASN A 284 -16.99 -17.85 5.87
C ASN A 284 -17.93 -17.23 4.83
N LEU A 285 -18.11 -15.91 4.84
CA LEU A 285 -18.88 -15.20 3.81
C LEU A 285 -18.21 -15.30 2.43
N LEU A 286 -16.90 -15.08 2.36
CA LEU A 286 -16.14 -15.15 1.11
C LEU A 286 -16.18 -16.54 0.46
N ILE A 287 -16.11 -17.61 1.24
CA ILE A 287 -16.09 -18.98 0.71
C ILE A 287 -17.36 -19.33 -0.08
N GLN A 288 -18.51 -18.78 0.33
CA GLN A 288 -19.78 -18.93 -0.38
C GLN A 288 -19.71 -18.34 -1.81
N LYS A 289 -18.76 -17.43 -2.07
CA LYS A 289 -18.50 -16.83 -3.38
C LYS A 289 -17.49 -17.62 -4.23
N HIS A 290 -17.10 -18.81 -3.77
CA HIS A 290 -16.21 -19.74 -4.46
C HIS A 290 -14.84 -19.17 -4.93
N PRO A 291 -14.09 -18.43 -4.07
CA PRO A 291 -12.94 -17.62 -4.47
C PRO A 291 -11.74 -18.41 -4.99
N LEU A 292 -11.58 -19.67 -4.58
CA LEU A 292 -10.40 -20.47 -4.90
C LEU A 292 -10.23 -20.73 -6.41
N THR A 293 -11.31 -20.86 -7.17
CA THR A 293 -11.23 -21.14 -8.62
C THR A 293 -10.72 -19.91 -9.40
N PRO A 294 -11.31 -18.70 -9.24
CA PRO A 294 -10.76 -17.47 -9.83
C PRO A 294 -9.32 -17.19 -9.38
N LEU A 295 -8.99 -17.37 -8.10
CA LEU A 295 -7.64 -17.14 -7.59
C LEU A 295 -6.61 -18.14 -8.15
N LEU A 296 -6.97 -19.43 -8.24
CA LEU A 296 -6.13 -20.42 -8.89
C LEU A 296 -5.80 -20.02 -10.33
N ARG A 297 -6.78 -19.50 -11.08
CA ARG A 297 -6.56 -19.03 -12.46
C ARG A 297 -5.46 -17.95 -12.54
N LEU A 298 -5.39 -17.05 -11.56
CA LEU A 298 -4.36 -16.01 -11.51
C LEU A 298 -2.94 -16.53 -11.24
N ILE A 299 -2.76 -17.76 -10.78
CA ILE A 299 -1.42 -18.37 -10.67
C ILE A 299 -0.75 -18.49 -12.04
N ASP A 300 -1.53 -18.59 -13.13
CA ASP A 300 -0.99 -18.67 -14.50
C ASP A 300 -0.84 -17.27 -15.15
N HIS A 301 -1.04 -16.19 -14.39
CA HIS A 301 -0.88 -14.83 -14.89
C HIS A 301 0.60 -14.55 -15.21
N PHE A 302 0.93 -13.69 -16.19
CA PHE A 302 2.33 -13.40 -16.56
C PHE A 302 3.03 -12.42 -15.59
N ASP A 303 2.27 -11.58 -14.90
CA ASP A 303 2.75 -10.70 -13.82
C ASP A 303 2.88 -11.47 -12.50
N GLU A 304 4.11 -11.62 -12.01
CA GLU A 304 4.43 -12.31 -10.75
C GLU A 304 3.82 -11.63 -9.50
N GLN A 305 3.55 -10.32 -9.53
CA GLN A 305 2.88 -9.64 -8.42
C GLN A 305 1.40 -10.04 -8.33
N ILE A 306 0.74 -10.27 -9.47
CA ILE A 306 -0.64 -10.78 -9.51
C ILE A 306 -0.69 -12.22 -9.01
N GLN A 307 0.26 -13.06 -9.44
CA GLN A 307 0.42 -14.41 -8.90
C GLN A 307 0.62 -14.38 -7.37
N CYS A 308 1.47 -13.46 -6.89
CA CYS A 308 1.77 -13.27 -5.47
C CYS A 308 0.51 -12.90 -4.69
N ASP A 309 -0.25 -11.89 -5.15
CA ASP A 309 -1.49 -11.46 -4.53
C ASP A 309 -2.52 -12.60 -4.48
N ALA A 310 -2.60 -13.41 -5.54
CA ALA A 310 -3.50 -14.55 -5.62
C ALA A 310 -3.14 -15.64 -4.61
N ILE A 311 -1.87 -16.08 -4.54
CA ILE A 311 -1.47 -17.13 -3.61
C ILE A 311 -1.54 -16.69 -2.15
N VAL A 312 -1.26 -15.41 -1.86
CA VAL A 312 -1.45 -14.83 -0.53
C VAL A 312 -2.93 -14.85 -0.14
N SER A 313 -3.81 -14.42 -1.05
CA SER A 313 -5.27 -14.45 -0.82
C SER A 313 -5.78 -15.87 -0.57
N MET A 314 -5.30 -16.85 -1.36
CA MET A 314 -5.62 -18.26 -1.14
C MET A 314 -5.12 -18.77 0.21
N SER A 315 -3.89 -18.39 0.60
CA SER A 315 -3.30 -18.78 1.89
C SER A 315 -4.15 -18.32 3.06
N ASN A 316 -4.61 -17.06 3.02
CA ASN A 316 -5.51 -16.51 4.02
C ASN A 316 -6.83 -17.30 4.10
N ILE A 317 -7.47 -17.56 2.94
CA ILE A 317 -8.74 -18.31 2.88
C ILE A 317 -8.57 -19.74 3.40
N ILE A 318 -7.51 -20.43 3.01
CA ILE A 318 -7.22 -21.81 3.42
C ILE A 318 -6.91 -21.85 4.91
N TYR A 319 -6.10 -20.93 5.42
CA TYR A 319 -5.77 -20.85 6.85
C TYR A 319 -7.00 -20.70 7.73
N TYR A 320 -7.87 -19.72 7.47
CA TYR A 320 -9.08 -19.53 8.26
C TYR A 320 -10.13 -20.62 8.04
N GLY A 321 -10.17 -21.23 6.84
CA GLY A 321 -10.96 -22.43 6.59
C GLY A 321 -10.50 -23.63 7.43
N ALA A 322 -9.19 -23.77 7.65
CA ALA A 322 -8.64 -24.77 8.56
C ALA A 322 -9.05 -24.47 10.00
N LEU A 323 -8.89 -23.23 10.47
CA LEU A 323 -9.27 -22.83 11.84
C LEU A 323 -10.76 -23.03 12.15
N GLY A 324 -11.63 -22.79 11.16
CA GLY A 324 -13.08 -22.92 11.32
C GLY A 324 -13.64 -24.34 11.15
N SER A 325 -12.80 -25.36 10.93
CA SER A 325 -13.24 -26.75 10.69
C SER A 325 -12.60 -27.75 11.65
N ASP A 326 -13.17 -28.96 11.73
CA ASP A 326 -12.65 -30.05 12.57
C ASP A 326 -11.24 -30.47 12.14
N GLN A 327 -10.27 -30.32 13.05
CA GLN A 327 -8.85 -30.60 12.80
C GLN A 327 -8.54 -32.09 12.62
N SER A 328 -9.43 -32.99 13.04
CA SER A 328 -9.27 -34.45 12.87
C SER A 328 -9.61 -34.92 11.45
N THR A 329 -10.22 -34.06 10.65
CA THR A 329 -10.70 -34.38 9.30
C THR A 329 -9.84 -33.74 8.21
N ASN A 330 -9.93 -34.30 7.00
CA ASN A 330 -9.34 -33.71 5.80
C ASN A 330 -9.73 -32.24 5.65
N HIS A 331 -8.83 -31.41 5.10
CA HIS A 331 -9.15 -30.01 4.86
C HIS A 331 -10.35 -29.86 3.89
N PRO A 332 -11.34 -29.00 4.19
CA PRO A 332 -12.59 -28.90 3.40
C PRO A 332 -12.36 -28.50 1.93
N TYR A 333 -11.25 -27.84 1.63
CA TYR A 333 -10.92 -27.39 0.27
C TYR A 333 -9.98 -28.31 -0.51
N TYR A 334 -9.55 -29.44 0.07
CA TYR A 334 -8.58 -30.32 -0.60
C TYR A 334 -9.12 -30.80 -1.95
N GLU A 335 -10.31 -31.40 -1.97
CA GLU A 335 -10.91 -31.93 -3.20
C GLU A 335 -11.13 -30.84 -4.27
N LYS A 336 -11.52 -29.64 -3.83
CA LYS A 336 -11.72 -28.50 -4.74
C LYS A 336 -10.42 -28.07 -5.43
N LEU A 337 -9.29 -28.12 -4.73
CA LEU A 337 -7.98 -27.84 -5.33
C LEU A 337 -7.54 -28.99 -6.25
N VAL A 338 -7.81 -30.25 -5.90
CA VAL A 338 -7.46 -31.39 -6.76
C VAL A 338 -8.17 -31.32 -8.12
N ILE A 339 -9.49 -31.05 -8.13
CA ILE A 339 -10.30 -30.97 -9.36
C ILE A 339 -9.72 -29.98 -10.39
N ASN A 340 -9.06 -28.91 -9.94
CA ASN A 340 -8.52 -27.85 -10.81
C ASN A 340 -7.00 -27.93 -11.01
N ASN A 341 -6.39 -29.10 -10.72
CA ASN A 341 -4.93 -29.28 -10.68
C ASN A 341 -4.22 -28.23 -9.80
N GLY A 342 -4.93 -27.71 -8.80
CA GLY A 342 -4.50 -26.57 -8.00
C GLY A 342 -3.30 -26.87 -7.13
N ILE A 343 -3.22 -28.09 -6.56
CA ILE A 343 -2.08 -28.52 -5.76
C ILE A 343 -0.78 -28.45 -6.57
N GLN A 344 -0.78 -28.99 -7.79
CA GLN A 344 0.40 -28.96 -8.65
C GLN A 344 0.75 -27.54 -9.10
N ARG A 345 -0.24 -26.71 -9.42
CA ARG A 345 -0.03 -25.31 -9.82
C ARG A 345 0.59 -24.48 -8.69
N ILE A 346 0.09 -24.63 -7.45
CA ILE A 346 0.67 -23.98 -6.28
C ILE A 346 2.12 -24.45 -6.05
N PHE A 347 2.40 -25.75 -6.21
CA PHE A 347 3.75 -26.26 -6.06
C PHE A 347 4.70 -25.76 -7.16
N ASN A 348 4.25 -25.66 -8.40
CA ASN A 348 5.03 -25.08 -9.50
C ASN A 348 5.36 -23.61 -9.22
N LEU A 349 4.39 -22.83 -8.72
CA LEU A 349 4.61 -21.44 -8.29
C LEU A 349 5.65 -21.36 -7.17
N PHE A 350 5.56 -22.23 -6.15
CA PHE A 350 6.55 -22.31 -5.07
C PHE A 350 7.97 -22.53 -5.61
N LYS A 351 8.14 -23.44 -6.58
CA LYS A 351 9.45 -23.73 -7.19
C LYS A 351 9.97 -22.59 -8.05
N GLY A 352 9.11 -21.98 -8.87
CA GLY A 352 9.52 -20.99 -9.89
C GLY A 352 9.60 -19.55 -9.41
N SER A 353 8.83 -19.16 -8.39
CA SER A 353 8.73 -17.76 -7.95
C SER A 353 10.06 -17.23 -7.41
N GLN A 354 10.38 -15.96 -7.71
CA GLN A 354 11.49 -15.25 -7.07
C GLN A 354 11.05 -14.49 -5.82
N PHE A 355 9.76 -14.24 -5.66
CA PHE A 355 9.19 -13.58 -4.49
C PHE A 355 9.16 -14.51 -3.28
N ALA A 356 9.89 -14.14 -2.22
CA ALA A 356 9.86 -14.85 -0.94
C ALA A 356 8.44 -14.94 -0.36
N LEU A 357 7.66 -13.87 -0.50
CA LEU A 357 6.25 -13.84 -0.06
C LEU A 357 5.41 -14.93 -0.75
N SER A 358 5.56 -15.11 -2.06
CA SER A 358 4.85 -16.16 -2.80
C SER A 358 5.27 -17.56 -2.35
N LYS A 359 6.57 -17.80 -2.12
CA LYS A 359 7.06 -19.10 -1.61
C LYS A 359 6.52 -19.39 -0.21
N ASN A 360 6.51 -18.38 0.66
CA ASN A 360 5.96 -18.49 2.01
C ASN A 360 4.48 -18.84 1.94
N ALA A 361 3.69 -18.07 1.18
CA ALA A 361 2.25 -18.31 1.03
C ALA A 361 1.96 -19.69 0.41
N ALA A 362 2.67 -20.08 -0.64
CA ALA A 362 2.49 -21.37 -1.30
C ALA A 362 2.83 -22.57 -0.39
N SER A 363 3.94 -22.49 0.35
CA SER A 363 4.32 -23.55 1.30
C SER A 363 3.34 -23.66 2.47
N ILE A 364 2.82 -22.54 2.96
CA ILE A 364 1.74 -22.52 3.96
C ILE A 364 0.46 -23.14 3.40
N CYS A 365 0.02 -22.74 2.19
CA CYS A 365 -1.15 -23.32 1.53
C CYS A 365 -1.04 -24.85 1.44
N LEU A 366 0.09 -25.35 0.95
CA LEU A 366 0.31 -26.79 0.78
C LEU A 366 0.44 -27.50 2.14
N GLY A 367 1.10 -26.90 3.13
CA GLY A 367 1.20 -27.49 4.46
C GLY A 367 -0.18 -27.63 5.14
N ILE A 368 -1.06 -26.64 4.99
CA ILE A 368 -2.39 -26.66 5.59
C ILE A 368 -3.35 -27.56 4.82
N ILE A 369 -3.34 -27.53 3.48
CA ILE A 369 -4.34 -28.28 2.70
C ILE A 369 -4.20 -29.79 2.88
N PHE A 370 -2.99 -30.28 3.15
CA PHE A 370 -2.71 -31.69 3.43
C PHE A 370 -2.97 -32.08 4.91
N ARG A 371 -3.79 -31.30 5.64
CA ARG A 371 -4.26 -31.70 6.98
C ARG A 371 -4.93 -33.07 6.94
N ALA A 372 -4.51 -33.96 7.85
CA ALA A 372 -5.00 -35.33 8.00
C ALA A 372 -4.88 -36.18 6.72
N ARG A 373 -3.96 -35.81 5.81
CA ARG A 373 -3.76 -36.46 4.52
C ARG A 373 -2.29 -36.49 4.11
N GLU A 374 -1.83 -37.65 3.65
CA GLU A 374 -0.44 -37.81 3.21
C GLU A 374 -0.12 -37.03 1.93
N MET A 375 1.01 -36.30 1.95
CA MET A 375 1.66 -35.79 0.72
C MET A 375 2.43 -36.92 0.04
N ILE A 376 1.80 -37.56 -0.94
CA ILE A 376 2.40 -38.69 -1.69
C ILE A 376 3.60 -38.25 -2.54
N ASN A 377 3.58 -37.02 -3.08
CA ASN A 377 4.71 -36.48 -3.83
C ASN A 377 5.88 -36.16 -2.88
N ILE A 378 6.93 -36.98 -2.92
CA ILE A 378 8.09 -36.90 -2.03
C ILE A 378 8.87 -35.58 -2.22
N GLU A 379 9.08 -35.15 -3.46
CA GLU A 379 9.75 -33.87 -3.76
C GLU A 379 8.99 -32.72 -3.10
N MET A 380 7.67 -32.66 -3.31
CA MET A 380 6.79 -31.66 -2.70
C MET A 380 6.87 -31.70 -1.18
N LYS A 381 6.71 -32.89 -0.59
CA LYS A 381 6.76 -33.09 0.87
C LYS A 381 8.07 -32.54 1.45
N VAL A 382 9.21 -32.92 0.90
CA VAL A 382 10.54 -32.50 1.38
C VAL A 382 10.75 -31.00 1.21
N SER A 383 10.46 -30.45 0.02
CA SER A 383 10.70 -29.03 -0.26
C SER A 383 9.80 -28.12 0.59
N ILE A 384 8.52 -28.47 0.76
CA ILE A 384 7.58 -27.67 1.55
C ILE A 384 7.94 -27.70 3.03
N ILE A 385 8.21 -28.87 3.60
CA ILE A 385 8.58 -28.99 5.02
C ILE A 385 9.90 -28.25 5.31
N SER A 386 10.90 -28.42 4.44
CA SER A 386 12.19 -27.73 4.57
C SER A 386 12.00 -26.20 4.57
N HIS A 387 11.22 -25.68 3.64
CA HIS A 387 10.95 -24.24 3.57
C HIS A 387 10.19 -23.73 4.80
N LEU A 388 9.14 -24.44 5.23
CA LEU A 388 8.38 -24.09 6.43
C LEU A 388 9.28 -24.02 7.68
N LYS A 389 10.23 -24.95 7.83
CA LYS A 389 11.22 -24.93 8.93
C LYS A 389 12.12 -23.70 8.88
N ILE A 390 12.57 -23.28 7.69
CA ILE A 390 13.39 -22.07 7.53
C ILE A 390 12.63 -20.83 8.03
N ILE A 391 11.33 -20.72 7.71
CA ILE A 391 10.52 -19.53 8.03
C ILE A 391 9.79 -19.60 9.37
N MET A 392 9.92 -20.69 10.14
CA MET A 392 9.20 -20.85 11.42
C MET A 392 9.62 -19.84 12.49
N ASN A 393 10.85 -19.31 12.39
CA ASN A 393 11.40 -18.31 13.29
C ASN A 393 11.49 -16.91 12.64
N HIS A 394 10.71 -16.66 11.59
CA HIS A 394 10.70 -15.37 10.89
C HIS A 394 10.30 -14.23 11.84
N SER A 395 10.78 -13.00 11.61
CA SER A 395 10.52 -11.83 12.47
C SER A 395 9.04 -11.44 12.53
N ASP A 396 8.32 -11.57 11.41
CA ASP A 396 6.88 -11.38 11.29
C ASP A 396 6.08 -12.40 12.14
N LYS A 397 5.32 -11.89 13.11
CA LYS A 397 4.52 -12.69 14.05
C LYS A 397 3.36 -13.42 13.38
N ASP A 398 2.70 -12.81 12.42
CA ASP A 398 1.53 -13.41 11.76
C ASP A 398 1.97 -14.51 10.80
N LEU A 399 3.10 -14.31 10.12
CA LEU A 399 3.71 -15.39 9.33
C LEU A 399 4.02 -16.62 10.20
N ARG A 400 4.62 -16.43 11.39
CA ARG A 400 4.89 -17.56 12.30
C ARG A 400 3.63 -18.33 12.69
N LYS A 401 2.49 -17.64 12.92
CA LYS A 401 1.21 -18.31 13.23
C LYS A 401 0.78 -19.22 12.08
N PHE A 402 0.88 -18.75 10.85
CA PHE A 402 0.48 -19.52 9.67
C PHE A 402 1.38 -20.74 9.48
N VAL A 403 2.69 -20.58 9.64
CA VAL A 403 3.67 -21.67 9.55
C VAL A 403 3.43 -22.73 10.61
N ASN A 404 3.14 -22.34 11.85
CA ASN A 404 2.86 -23.28 12.94
C ASN A 404 1.63 -24.14 12.65
N VAL A 405 0.55 -23.54 12.13
CA VAL A 405 -0.65 -24.30 11.73
C VAL A 405 -0.34 -25.25 10.58
N ALA A 406 0.43 -24.80 9.58
CA ALA A 406 0.86 -25.64 8.46
C ALA A 406 1.66 -26.86 8.93
N LEU A 407 2.66 -26.66 9.80
CA LEU A 407 3.46 -27.76 10.35
C LEU A 407 2.63 -28.73 11.21
N HIS A 408 1.73 -28.21 12.04
CA HIS A 408 0.81 -29.03 12.83
C HIS A 408 -0.12 -29.89 11.96
N CYS A 409 -0.63 -29.34 10.86
CA CYS A 409 -1.44 -30.09 9.90
C CYS A 409 -0.66 -31.28 9.30
N LEU A 410 0.63 -31.09 9.00
CA LEU A 410 1.49 -32.14 8.47
C LEU A 410 1.94 -33.17 9.51
N GLN A 411 2.10 -32.75 10.77
CA GLN A 411 2.38 -33.64 11.91
C GLN A 411 1.26 -34.63 12.17
N SER A 412 0.02 -34.20 11.97
CA SER A 412 -1.19 -34.97 12.27
C SER A 412 -1.49 -36.06 11.22
N ASN A 413 -0.58 -36.33 10.29
CA ASN A 413 -0.79 -37.27 9.19
C ASN A 413 -0.52 -38.73 9.60
N PRO A 414 -1.18 -39.73 8.97
CA PRO A 414 -1.04 -41.15 9.31
C PRO A 414 0.41 -41.69 9.22
N ASN A 415 1.22 -41.08 8.35
CA ASN A 415 2.69 -41.22 8.31
C ASN A 415 3.30 -39.82 8.52
N PRO A 416 3.52 -39.41 9.79
CA PRO A 416 4.16 -38.13 10.07
C PRO A 416 5.50 -38.10 9.33
N ALA A 417 5.82 -36.99 8.67
CA ALA A 417 7.20 -36.81 8.22
C ALA A 417 8.11 -36.93 9.44
N GLU A 418 9.23 -37.65 9.37
CA GLU A 418 10.22 -37.57 10.45
C GLU A 418 10.68 -36.10 10.55
N PHE A 419 10.44 -35.50 11.72
CA PHE A 419 10.68 -34.09 11.97
C PHE A 419 12.14 -33.83 12.31
#